data_AF-A0A7J3WNY9-F1
#
_entry.id   AF-A0A7J3WNY9-F1
#
_cell.length_a   1.000
_cell.length_b   1.000
_cell.length_c   1.000
_cell.angle_alpha   90.00
_cell.angle_beta   90.00
_cell.angle_gamma   90.00
#
_symmetry.space_group_name_H-M   'P 1'
#
loop_
_entity.id
_entity.type
_entity.pdbx_description
1 polymer ?
#
loop_
_entity_poly.entity_id
_entity_poly.type
_entity_poly.pdbx_seq_one_letter_code
_entity_poly.pdbx_strand_id
1 'polypeptide(L)'
;IGQGMHNNFAEAVEECELWVMGRDDVERLLITKPQVALRIFEILKHAVPLSVVKDLELGEEDSMIVIIASSFLHDIGNMVHRDYHNVHSVSLAIPLLHELLPKYYEDHVPIMSEVLHAIFAHDETARCLTTEAGIVSLADGTDMEEGRGRIPYERGRIDIHSASAMAINNVHICKGEKPLRIEVTLTDNAGIFQVQEILGKKLLTTGLRDFVEIYLKKDGKNKKMDV
;
A
#
# COMPACT_ATOMS: atom_id res chain seq x y z
N ILE A 1 32.58 -20.94 -6.69
CA ILE A 1 33.46 -20.06 -7.50
C ILE A 1 33.77 -18.86 -6.62
N GLY A 2 34.87 -18.88 -5.87
CA GLY A 2 35.02 -17.90 -4.78
C GLY A 2 36.23 -18.11 -3.90
N GLN A 3 37.39 -18.38 -4.49
CA GLN A 3 38.70 -18.14 -3.87
C GLN A 3 39.65 -17.71 -5.00
N GLY A 4 39.98 -16.42 -5.05
CA GLY A 4 40.88 -15.88 -6.09
C GLY A 4 40.63 -14.45 -6.57
N MET A 5 39.71 -13.69 -5.96
CA MET A 5 39.50 -12.28 -6.33
C MET A 5 39.81 -11.36 -5.16
N HIS A 6 41.09 -11.25 -4.82
CA HIS A 6 41.59 -10.08 -4.10
C HIS A 6 42.06 -9.04 -5.14
N ASN A 7 41.60 -7.80 -4.97
CA ASN A 7 41.93 -6.60 -5.75
C ASN A 7 41.30 -6.43 -7.15
N ASN A 8 40.12 -7.01 -7.42
CA ASN A 8 39.31 -6.60 -8.58
C ASN A 8 37.94 -6.11 -8.10
N PHE A 9 37.88 -4.86 -7.66
CA PHE A 9 36.61 -4.12 -7.60
C PHE A 9 36.61 -3.09 -8.72
N ALA A 10 35.58 -3.12 -9.55
CA ALA A 10 35.16 -1.93 -10.26
C ALA A 10 34.61 -0.99 -9.18
N GLU A 11 35.45 -0.07 -8.70
CA GLU A 11 34.96 1.04 -7.89
C GLU A 11 34.06 1.91 -8.76
N ALA A 12 32.85 2.18 -8.29
CA ALA A 12 32.01 3.21 -8.90
C ALA A 12 32.75 4.55 -8.73
N VAL A 13 33.22 5.10 -9.85
CA VAL A 13 34.00 6.35 -9.88
C VAL A 13 33.09 7.59 -9.66
N GLU A 14 31.78 7.39 -9.69
CA GLU A 14 30.78 8.42 -9.46
C GLU A 14 29.92 8.04 -8.25
N GLU A 15 29.61 9.03 -7.41
CA GLU A 15 28.66 8.87 -6.32
C GLU A 15 27.33 8.35 -6.88
N CYS A 16 26.97 7.13 -6.50
CA CYS A 16 25.63 6.64 -6.71
C CYS A 16 24.75 7.33 -5.66
N GLU A 17 23.90 8.27 -6.09
CA GLU A 17 22.82 8.79 -5.25
C GLU A 17 21.89 7.62 -4.87
N LEU A 18 22.17 7.00 -3.72
CA LEU A 18 21.21 6.18 -2.99
C LEU A 18 20.11 7.14 -2.53
N TRP A 19 18.99 7.14 -3.25
CA TRP A 19 17.72 7.82 -2.96
C TRP A 19 17.72 8.61 -1.63
N VAL A 20 18.11 9.89 -1.71
CA VAL A 20 17.93 10.82 -0.60
C VAL A 20 16.46 11.21 -0.62
N MET A 21 15.67 10.66 0.31
CA MET A 21 14.33 11.18 0.56
C MET A 21 14.45 12.62 1.04
N GLY A 22 13.92 13.56 0.26
CA GLY A 22 13.88 14.97 0.66
C GLY A 22 12.90 15.19 1.81
N ARG A 23 13.02 16.33 2.51
CA ARG A 23 12.01 16.75 3.50
C ARG A 23 10.61 16.77 2.89
N ASP A 24 10.49 17.18 1.63
CA ASP A 24 9.23 17.22 0.89
C ASP A 24 8.67 15.81 0.59
N ASP A 25 9.53 14.80 0.38
CA ASP A 25 9.09 13.42 0.22
C ASP A 25 8.59 12.83 1.54
N VAL A 26 9.25 13.18 2.65
CA VAL A 26 8.81 12.80 4.01
C VAL A 26 7.49 13.50 4.34
N GLU A 27 7.36 14.80 4.09
CA GLU A 27 6.11 15.56 4.30
C GLU A 27 4.99 14.99 3.42
N ARG A 28 5.26 14.70 2.14
CA ARG A 28 4.31 14.03 1.25
C ARG A 28 3.89 12.69 1.82
N LEU A 29 4.82 11.84 2.25
CA LEU A 29 4.52 10.52 2.81
C LEU A 29 3.70 10.59 4.11
N LEU A 30 4.01 11.55 5.00
CA LEU A 30 3.27 11.80 6.22
C LEU A 30 1.83 12.27 5.93
N ILE A 31 1.66 13.08 4.89
CA ILE A 31 0.37 13.65 4.51
C ILE A 31 -0.48 12.66 3.69
N THR A 32 0.10 11.86 2.80
CA THR A 32 -0.68 11.07 1.81
C THR A 32 -0.92 9.62 2.22
N LYS A 33 0.09 8.88 2.68
CA LYS A 33 -0.03 7.42 2.86
C LYS A 33 -0.96 7.01 4.01
N PRO A 34 -0.80 7.47 5.27
CA PRO A 34 -1.76 7.09 6.31
C PRO A 34 -3.12 7.76 6.08
N GLN A 35 -3.20 8.91 5.40
CA GLN A 35 -4.46 9.63 5.24
C GLN A 35 -5.49 8.84 4.40
N VAL A 36 -5.04 8.17 3.33
CA VAL A 36 -5.92 7.32 2.52
C VAL A 36 -6.41 6.11 3.32
N ALA A 37 -5.49 5.39 3.97
CA ALA A 37 -5.83 4.23 4.78
C ALA A 37 -6.78 4.59 5.94
N LEU A 38 -6.51 5.70 6.64
CA LEU A 38 -7.37 6.20 7.71
C LEU A 38 -8.73 6.70 7.19
N ARG A 39 -8.81 7.25 5.98
CA ARG A 39 -10.09 7.61 5.36
C ARG A 39 -10.92 6.38 5.04
N ILE A 40 -10.29 5.32 4.53
CA ILE A 40 -10.95 4.02 4.29
C ILE A 40 -11.43 3.44 5.63
N PHE A 41 -10.57 3.43 6.66
CA PHE A 41 -10.92 3.04 8.02
C PHE A 41 -12.14 3.80 8.55
N GLU A 42 -12.13 5.13 8.48
CA GLU A 42 -13.22 5.97 8.99
C GLU A 42 -14.55 5.69 8.29
N ILE A 43 -14.52 5.34 7.01
CA ILE A 43 -15.70 4.96 6.25
C ILE A 43 -16.19 3.55 6.65
N LEU A 44 -15.27 2.61 6.88
CA LEU A 44 -15.59 1.20 7.10
C LEU A 44 -15.82 0.81 8.57
N LYS A 45 -15.31 1.56 9.55
CA LYS A 45 -15.27 1.17 10.98
C LYS A 45 -16.64 0.85 11.60
N HIS A 46 -17.73 1.37 11.03
CA HIS A 46 -19.10 1.10 11.49
C HIS A 46 -19.83 0.05 10.64
N ALA A 47 -19.27 -0.34 9.49
CA ALA A 47 -19.86 -1.29 8.56
C ALA A 47 -19.20 -2.67 8.61
N VAL A 48 -17.92 -2.73 8.98
CA VAL A 48 -17.11 -3.94 9.08
C VAL A 48 -16.48 -4.02 10.47
N PRO A 49 -16.63 -5.13 11.20
CA PRO A 49 -15.94 -5.32 12.48
C PRO A 49 -14.41 -5.23 12.31
N LEU A 50 -13.77 -4.43 13.15
CA LEU A 50 -12.31 -4.34 13.23
C LEU A 50 -11.75 -5.57 13.94
N SER A 51 -10.74 -6.23 13.38
CA SER A 51 -10.21 -7.48 13.96
C SER A 51 -9.46 -7.21 15.25
N VAL A 52 -8.75 -6.10 15.35
CA VAL A 52 -8.07 -5.70 16.59
C VAL A 52 -9.09 -5.50 17.72
N VAL A 53 -10.23 -4.88 17.44
CA VAL A 53 -11.28 -4.69 18.45
C VAL A 53 -11.98 -6.01 18.78
N LYS A 54 -12.36 -6.79 17.76
CA LYS A 54 -13.18 -7.99 17.91
C LYS A 54 -12.41 -9.18 18.47
N ASP A 55 -11.20 -9.41 17.98
CA ASP A 55 -10.44 -10.64 18.23
C ASP A 55 -9.32 -10.45 19.26
N LEU A 56 -8.82 -9.22 19.45
CA LEU A 56 -7.79 -8.89 20.45
C LEU A 56 -8.34 -8.11 21.65
N GLU A 57 -9.63 -7.75 21.65
CA GLU A 57 -10.30 -6.98 22.70
C GLU A 57 -9.63 -5.61 22.99
N LEU A 58 -9.04 -5.01 21.95
CA LEU A 58 -8.36 -3.71 21.99
C LEU A 58 -9.25 -2.57 21.48
N GLY A 59 -8.74 -1.33 21.49
CA GLY A 59 -9.48 -0.14 21.09
C GLY A 59 -9.45 0.15 19.59
N GLU A 60 -10.34 1.03 19.12
CA GLU A 60 -10.29 1.55 17.74
C GLU A 60 -8.97 2.30 17.45
N GLU A 61 -8.41 2.97 18.46
CA GLU A 61 -7.12 3.65 18.37
C GLU A 61 -5.99 2.65 18.05
N ASP A 62 -6.08 1.43 18.57
CA ASP A 62 -5.11 0.36 18.30
C ASP A 62 -5.20 -0.12 16.84
N SER A 63 -6.42 -0.25 16.29
CA SER A 63 -6.61 -0.48 14.85
C SER A 63 -5.96 0.63 14.01
N MET A 64 -6.07 1.89 14.43
CA MET A 64 -5.42 3.01 13.74
C MET A 64 -3.89 2.90 13.79
N ILE A 65 -3.31 2.51 14.93
CA ILE A 65 -1.86 2.28 15.04
C ILE A 65 -1.41 1.17 14.11
N VAL A 66 -2.14 0.05 14.05
CA VAL A 66 -1.85 -1.05 13.12
C VAL A 66 -1.84 -0.54 11.67
N ILE A 67 -2.89 0.18 11.27
CA ILE A 67 -3.04 0.69 9.90
C ILE A 67 -1.94 1.70 9.56
N ILE A 68 -1.63 2.63 10.47
CA ILE A 68 -0.61 3.66 10.24
C ILE A 68 0.78 3.02 10.14
N ALA A 69 1.16 2.19 11.11
CA ALA A 69 2.49 1.59 11.15
C ALA A 69 2.73 0.69 9.92
N SER A 70 1.77 -0.15 9.55
CA SER A 70 1.87 -0.97 8.35
C SER A 70 1.87 -0.14 7.06
N SER A 71 1.09 0.95 6.98
CA SER A 71 1.10 1.85 5.81
C SER A 71 2.45 2.52 5.59
N PHE A 72 3.21 2.82 6.65
CA PHE A 72 4.56 3.36 6.52
C PHE A 72 5.60 2.29 6.19
N LEU A 73 5.43 1.07 6.70
CA LEU A 73 6.47 0.05 6.68
C LEU A 73 6.30 -1.01 5.58
N HIS A 74 5.14 -1.13 4.93
CA HIS A 74 4.87 -2.24 4.00
C HIS A 74 5.84 -2.34 2.81
N ASP A 75 6.39 -1.21 2.36
CA ASP A 75 7.22 -1.13 1.16
C ASP A 75 8.73 -1.07 1.44
N ILE A 76 9.17 -1.02 2.71
CA ILE A 76 10.59 -0.81 3.06
C ILE A 76 11.49 -1.92 2.52
N GLY A 77 10.97 -3.14 2.36
CA GLY A 77 11.67 -4.28 1.79
C GLY A 77 12.14 -4.08 0.34
N ASN A 78 11.57 -3.14 -0.40
CA ASN A 78 12.05 -2.79 -1.74
C ASN A 78 13.51 -2.27 -1.74
N MET A 79 14.03 -1.82 -0.58
CA MET A 79 15.45 -1.46 -0.45
C MET A 79 16.39 -2.68 -0.54
N VAL A 80 15.86 -3.88 -0.25
CA VAL A 80 16.59 -5.15 -0.33
C VAL A 80 16.40 -5.75 -1.71
N HIS A 81 15.14 -6.00 -2.09
CA HIS A 81 14.77 -6.55 -3.38
C HIS A 81 13.28 -6.34 -3.66
N ARG A 82 12.88 -6.35 -4.95
CA ARG A 82 11.46 -6.28 -5.35
C ARG A 82 10.72 -7.60 -5.15
N ASP A 83 11.35 -8.70 -5.56
CA ASP A 83 10.84 -10.05 -5.26
C ASP A 83 10.82 -10.24 -3.75
N TYR A 84 9.70 -10.76 -3.23
CA TYR A 84 9.50 -10.98 -1.80
C TYR A 84 9.67 -9.71 -0.94
N HIS A 85 9.45 -8.51 -1.52
CA HIS A 85 9.58 -7.25 -0.78
C HIS A 85 8.72 -7.23 0.49
N ASN A 86 7.52 -7.83 0.48
CA ASN A 86 6.68 -7.98 1.66
C ASN A 86 7.37 -8.76 2.80
N VAL A 87 8.06 -9.86 2.50
CA VAL A 87 8.84 -10.65 3.47
C VAL A 87 10.03 -9.85 4.00
N HIS A 88 10.72 -9.13 3.11
CA HIS A 88 11.81 -8.24 3.50
C HIS A 88 11.31 -7.09 4.37
N SER A 89 10.13 -6.52 4.08
CA SER A 89 9.49 -5.49 4.89
C SER A 89 9.16 -5.99 6.28
N VAL A 90 8.61 -7.20 6.42
CA VAL A 90 8.41 -7.84 7.73
C VAL A 90 9.74 -7.91 8.49
N SER A 91 10.78 -8.42 7.85
CA SER A 91 12.10 -8.61 8.47
C SER A 91 12.73 -7.29 8.95
N LEU A 92 12.57 -6.23 8.16
CA LEU A 92 13.08 -4.89 8.49
C LEU A 92 12.18 -4.14 9.50
N ALA A 93 10.88 -4.42 9.53
CA ALA A 93 9.94 -3.76 10.43
C ALA A 93 10.05 -4.27 11.86
N ILE A 94 10.34 -5.57 12.07
CA ILE A 94 10.48 -6.19 13.41
C ILE A 94 11.37 -5.36 14.36
N PRO A 95 12.64 -5.03 14.04
CA PRO A 95 13.49 -4.26 14.96
C PRO A 95 12.95 -2.85 15.24
N LEU A 96 12.33 -2.20 14.25
CA LEU A 96 11.73 -0.87 14.42
C LEU A 96 10.53 -0.90 15.36
N LEU A 97 9.66 -1.90 15.21
CA LEU A 97 8.48 -2.09 16.04
C LEU A 97 8.86 -2.50 17.48
N HIS A 98 9.86 -3.35 17.63
CA HIS A 98 10.41 -3.70 18.95
C HIS A 98 11.02 -2.51 19.69
N GLU A 99 11.56 -1.52 18.99
CA GLU A 99 12.05 -0.29 19.62
C GLU A 99 10.91 0.68 19.97
N LEU A 100 9.89 0.78 19.10
CA LEU A 100 8.85 1.80 19.19
C LEU A 100 7.70 1.40 20.12
N LEU A 101 7.10 0.23 19.93
CA LEU A 101 5.85 -0.14 20.60
C LEU A 101 5.95 -0.24 22.14
N PRO A 102 7.06 -0.72 22.74
CA PRO A 102 7.19 -0.77 24.21
C PRO A 102 7.14 0.60 24.89
N LYS A 103 7.28 1.70 24.16
CA LYS A 103 7.14 3.07 24.68
C LYS A 103 5.69 3.44 24.96
N TYR A 104 4.73 2.71 24.39
CA TYR A 104 3.29 3.00 24.45
C TYR A 104 2.44 1.84 24.99
N TYR A 105 2.94 0.60 24.87
CA TYR A 105 2.23 -0.62 25.27
C TYR A 105 3.06 -1.44 26.25
N GLU A 106 2.45 -1.84 27.37
CA GLU A 106 3.05 -2.82 28.29
C GLU A 106 3.16 -4.20 27.61
N ASP A 107 2.08 -4.65 26.96
CA ASP A 107 2.06 -5.80 26.05
C ASP A 107 1.86 -5.34 24.61
N HIS A 108 2.95 -5.28 23.85
CA HIS A 108 2.97 -4.83 22.46
C HIS A 108 2.84 -5.98 21.45
N VAL A 109 2.85 -7.25 21.90
CA VAL A 109 2.87 -8.42 21.01
C VAL A 109 1.64 -8.47 20.09
N PRO A 110 0.41 -8.21 20.57
CA PRO A 110 -0.78 -8.24 19.71
C PRO A 110 -0.72 -7.18 18.59
N ILE A 111 -0.34 -5.94 18.92
CA ILE A 111 -0.19 -4.85 17.94
C ILE A 111 0.89 -5.18 16.93
N MET A 112 2.05 -5.66 17.41
CA MET A 112 3.16 -6.02 16.53
C MET A 112 2.76 -7.14 15.56
N SER A 113 2.05 -8.16 16.04
CA SER A 113 1.54 -9.25 15.21
C SER A 113 0.65 -8.73 14.08
N GLU A 114 -0.30 -7.84 14.38
CA GLU A 114 -1.20 -7.27 13.39
C GLU A 114 -0.51 -6.34 12.39
N VAL A 115 0.47 -5.54 12.83
CA VAL A 115 1.28 -4.72 11.93
C VAL A 115 2.07 -5.59 10.96
N LEU A 116 2.75 -6.63 11.45
CA LEU A 116 3.55 -7.52 10.60
C LEU A 116 2.68 -8.33 9.65
N HIS A 117 1.50 -8.77 10.11
CA HIS A 117 0.52 -9.43 9.26
C HIS A 117 0.01 -8.50 8.14
N ALA A 118 -0.36 -7.25 8.46
CA ALA A 118 -0.76 -6.28 7.46
C ALA A 118 0.37 -5.97 6.45
N ILE A 119 1.61 -5.84 6.91
CA ILE A 119 2.80 -5.70 6.05
C ILE A 119 2.98 -6.93 5.15
N PHE A 120 2.79 -8.14 5.64
CA PHE A 120 2.94 -9.33 4.81
C PHE A 120 1.81 -9.44 3.77
N ALA A 121 0.57 -9.21 4.22
CA ALA A 121 -0.65 -9.43 3.46
C ALA A 121 -1.03 -8.31 2.48
N HIS A 122 -0.29 -7.19 2.48
CA HIS A 122 -0.57 -6.10 1.52
C HIS A 122 -0.30 -6.53 0.06
N ASP A 123 0.63 -7.47 -0.16
CA ASP A 123 0.95 -8.02 -1.48
C ASP A 123 -0.20 -8.89 -2.01
N GLU A 124 -0.45 -8.85 -3.32
CA GLU A 124 -1.57 -9.51 -3.97
C GLU A 124 -1.54 -11.04 -3.90
N THR A 125 -0.40 -11.64 -3.54
CA THR A 125 -0.26 -13.10 -3.37
C THR A 125 -0.72 -13.62 -2.01
N ALA A 126 -0.92 -12.73 -1.04
CA ALA A 126 -1.28 -13.08 0.33
C ALA A 126 -2.72 -12.65 0.66
N ARG A 127 -3.43 -13.51 1.40
CA ARG A 127 -4.78 -13.20 1.88
C ARG A 127 -4.72 -12.32 3.12
N CYS A 128 -5.47 -11.22 3.14
CA CYS A 128 -5.70 -10.45 4.35
C CYS A 128 -6.61 -11.25 5.28
N LEU A 129 -6.12 -11.53 6.49
CA LEU A 129 -6.90 -12.23 7.52
C LEU A 129 -7.60 -11.28 8.49
N THR A 130 -7.24 -9.99 8.47
CA THR A 130 -7.81 -8.97 9.35
C THR A 130 -8.31 -7.78 8.55
N THR A 131 -9.31 -7.10 9.11
CA THR A 131 -9.92 -5.92 8.48
C THR A 131 -8.88 -4.83 8.25
N GLU A 132 -7.97 -4.63 9.20
CA GLU A 132 -6.87 -3.68 9.17
C GLU A 132 -5.90 -3.98 8.01
N ALA A 133 -5.50 -5.25 7.84
CA ALA A 133 -4.68 -5.67 6.69
C ALA A 133 -5.41 -5.41 5.36
N GLY A 134 -6.73 -5.68 5.30
CA GLY A 134 -7.55 -5.38 4.13
C GLY A 134 -7.60 -3.89 3.82
N ILE A 135 -7.73 -3.03 4.83
CA ILE A 135 -7.71 -1.57 4.66
C ILE A 135 -6.37 -1.11 4.09
N VAL A 136 -5.26 -1.64 4.62
CA VAL A 136 -3.89 -1.29 4.19
C VAL A 136 -3.64 -1.75 2.75
N SER A 137 -4.00 -2.99 2.42
CA SER A 137 -3.88 -3.52 1.05
C SER A 137 -4.70 -2.70 0.07
N LEU A 138 -5.94 -2.33 0.42
CA LEU A 138 -6.78 -1.51 -0.45
C LEU A 138 -6.24 -0.09 -0.63
N ALA A 139 -5.74 0.52 0.45
CA ALA A 139 -5.11 1.83 0.42
C ALA A 139 -3.88 1.85 -0.50
N ASP A 140 -3.00 0.85 -0.38
CA ASP A 140 -1.86 0.67 -1.28
C ASP A 140 -2.32 0.50 -2.73
N GLY A 141 -3.38 -0.29 -2.95
CA GLY A 141 -3.99 -0.45 -4.26
C GLY A 141 -4.49 0.86 -4.86
N THR A 142 -4.89 1.86 -4.08
CA THR A 142 -5.34 3.16 -4.62
C THR A 142 -4.20 4.10 -5.03
N ASP A 143 -2.95 3.81 -4.64
CA ASP A 143 -1.76 4.61 -4.99
C ASP A 143 -1.26 4.29 -6.41
N MET A 144 -2.14 4.45 -7.39
CA MET A 144 -1.91 4.11 -8.81
C MET A 144 -2.02 5.33 -9.75
N GLU A 145 -2.00 6.54 -9.21
CA GLU A 145 -2.10 7.78 -9.97
C GLU A 145 -0.87 8.04 -10.87
N GLU A 146 -1.09 8.82 -11.93
CA GLU A 146 -0.10 9.26 -12.94
C GLU A 146 1.27 9.64 -12.33
N GLY A 147 1.29 10.22 -11.12
CA GLY A 147 2.52 10.60 -10.41
C GLY A 147 3.53 9.48 -10.19
N ARG A 148 3.08 8.22 -9.97
CA ARG A 148 3.99 7.05 -9.82
C ARG A 148 4.50 6.51 -11.17
N GLY A 149 3.74 6.68 -12.25
CA GLY A 149 4.11 6.23 -13.61
C GLY A 149 4.98 7.21 -14.39
N ARG A 150 4.98 8.49 -13.99
CA ARG A 150 5.65 9.59 -14.69
C ARG A 150 7.18 9.46 -14.73
N ILE A 151 7.83 9.18 -13.61
CA ILE A 151 9.30 9.10 -13.53
C ILE A 151 9.86 7.94 -14.39
N PRO A 152 9.31 6.71 -14.35
CA PRO A 152 9.70 5.64 -15.25
C PRO A 152 9.50 5.96 -16.74
N TYR A 153 8.36 6.58 -17.07
CA TYR A 153 8.02 6.96 -18.45
C TYR A 153 8.97 8.03 -19.01
N GLU A 154 9.23 9.09 -18.24
CA GLU A 154 10.18 10.15 -18.60
C GLU A 154 11.63 9.63 -18.72
N ARG A 155 11.97 8.56 -18.01
CA ARG A 155 13.25 7.83 -18.14
C ARG A 155 13.31 6.84 -19.30
N GLY A 156 12.30 6.82 -20.18
CA GLY A 156 12.29 6.03 -21.42
C GLY A 156 11.92 4.55 -21.24
N ARG A 157 11.48 4.12 -20.06
CA ARG A 157 10.87 2.79 -19.88
C ARG A 157 9.39 2.87 -20.25
N ILE A 158 9.12 2.72 -21.54
CA ILE A 158 7.75 2.61 -22.06
C ILE A 158 7.38 1.13 -22.08
N ASP A 159 6.79 0.66 -20.99
CA ASP A 159 6.09 -0.63 -20.94
C ASP A 159 4.56 -0.42 -20.87
N ILE A 160 3.78 -1.47 -21.14
CA ILE A 160 2.31 -1.37 -21.16
C ILE A 160 1.77 -0.89 -19.81
N HIS A 161 2.45 -1.21 -18.70
CA HIS A 161 2.08 -0.82 -17.35
C HIS A 161 2.31 0.67 -17.07
N SER A 162 3.40 1.24 -17.60
CA SER A 162 3.69 2.68 -17.52
C SER A 162 2.66 3.48 -18.31
N ALA A 163 2.26 3.01 -19.50
CA ALA A 163 1.24 3.65 -20.32
C ALA A 163 -0.17 3.56 -19.68
N SER A 164 -0.53 2.43 -19.05
CA SER A 164 -1.81 2.28 -18.35
C SER A 164 -1.87 3.06 -17.03
N ALA A 165 -0.76 3.15 -16.29
CA ALA A 165 -0.68 4.00 -15.10
C ALA A 165 -0.81 5.49 -15.47
N MET A 166 -0.27 5.91 -16.61
CA MET A 166 -0.44 7.26 -17.14
C MET A 166 -1.87 7.58 -17.60
N ALA A 167 -2.77 6.60 -17.64
CA ALA A 167 -4.16 6.82 -17.99
C ALA A 167 -5.04 7.13 -16.76
N ILE A 168 -4.47 7.13 -15.55
CA ILE A 168 -5.17 7.39 -14.29
C ILE A 168 -4.87 8.79 -13.79
N ASN A 169 -5.88 9.66 -13.88
CA ASN A 169 -5.77 11.05 -13.46
C ASN A 169 -5.86 11.20 -11.93
N ASN A 170 -6.88 10.59 -11.32
CA ASN A 170 -7.18 10.80 -9.90
C ASN A 170 -8.00 9.64 -9.32
N VAL A 171 -7.75 9.27 -8.07
CA VAL A 171 -8.52 8.31 -7.29
C VAL A 171 -9.24 9.01 -6.12
N HIS A 172 -10.57 8.94 -6.10
CA HIS A 172 -11.39 9.52 -5.05
C HIS A 172 -12.06 8.46 -4.18
N ILE A 173 -11.90 8.58 -2.87
CA ILE A 173 -12.46 7.64 -1.88
C ILE A 173 -13.65 8.28 -1.19
N CYS A 174 -14.85 7.73 -1.33
CA CYS A 174 -16.05 8.32 -0.75
C CYS A 174 -17.03 7.25 -0.25
N LYS A 175 -18.12 7.68 0.37
CA LYS A 175 -19.24 6.79 0.73
C LYS A 175 -20.11 6.57 -0.51
N GLY A 176 -20.65 5.35 -0.68
CA GLY A 176 -21.47 4.97 -1.82
C GLY A 176 -22.73 4.21 -1.42
N GLU A 177 -23.22 3.37 -2.36
CA GLU A 177 -24.29 2.41 -2.08
C GLU A 177 -23.78 1.29 -1.17
N LYS A 178 -22.58 0.79 -1.50
CA LYS A 178 -21.76 0.05 -0.54
C LYS A 178 -21.04 1.05 0.39
N PRO A 179 -20.66 0.64 1.62
CA PRO A 179 -20.00 1.52 2.58
C PRO A 179 -18.85 2.33 1.98
N LEU A 180 -17.98 1.68 1.20
CA LEU A 180 -16.86 2.32 0.51
C LEU A 180 -17.07 2.35 -1.00
N ARG A 181 -16.91 3.53 -1.60
CA ARG A 181 -16.81 3.73 -3.04
C ARG A 181 -15.43 4.28 -3.39
N ILE A 182 -14.79 3.66 -4.38
CA ILE A 182 -13.55 4.14 -4.99
C ILE A 182 -13.87 4.58 -6.41
N GLU A 183 -13.69 5.87 -6.70
CA GLU A 183 -13.92 6.44 -8.02
C GLU A 183 -12.59 6.74 -8.69
N VAL A 184 -12.29 6.07 -9.79
CA VAL A 184 -11.07 6.26 -10.57
C VAL A 184 -11.38 7.08 -11.81
N THR A 185 -10.77 8.24 -11.95
CA THR A 185 -10.89 9.09 -13.14
C THR A 185 -9.81 8.74 -14.15
N LEU A 186 -10.24 8.40 -15.36
CA LEU A 186 -9.37 7.93 -16.44
C LEU A 186 -9.30 8.95 -17.57
N THR A 187 -8.11 9.12 -18.14
CA THR A 187 -7.89 9.86 -19.40
C THR A 187 -8.01 8.94 -20.61
N ASP A 188 -7.60 7.67 -20.45
CA ASP A 188 -7.68 6.64 -21.50
C ASP A 188 -8.23 5.30 -20.98
N ASN A 189 -8.78 4.48 -21.88
CA ASN A 189 -9.32 3.17 -21.53
C ASN A 189 -8.23 2.17 -21.11
N ALA A 190 -6.95 2.39 -21.47
CA ALA A 190 -5.82 1.60 -21.01
C ALA A 190 -5.72 1.56 -19.47
N GLY A 191 -6.17 2.61 -18.77
CA GLY A 191 -6.15 2.67 -17.32
C GLY A 191 -7.09 1.66 -16.65
N ILE A 192 -8.11 1.16 -17.36
CA ILE A 192 -9.01 0.12 -16.84
C ILE A 192 -8.23 -1.13 -16.45
N PHE A 193 -7.25 -1.52 -17.27
CA PHE A 193 -6.40 -2.67 -17.00
C PHE A 193 -5.60 -2.49 -15.71
N GLN A 194 -5.07 -1.29 -15.48
CA GLN A 194 -4.32 -0.96 -14.25
C GLN A 194 -5.21 -1.07 -13.00
N VAL A 195 -6.44 -0.55 -13.08
CA VAL A 195 -7.40 -0.65 -11.97
C VAL A 195 -7.76 -2.10 -11.67
N GLN A 196 -7.95 -2.93 -12.71
CA GLN A 196 -8.25 -4.35 -12.54
C GLN A 196 -7.07 -5.13 -11.96
N GLU A 197 -5.86 -4.93 -12.52
CA GLU A 197 -4.68 -5.69 -12.12
C GLU A 197 -4.17 -5.33 -10.72
N ILE A 198 -4.34 -4.08 -10.28
CA ILE A 198 -3.88 -3.65 -8.95
C ILE A 198 -5.04 -3.68 -7.95
N LEU A 199 -6.00 -2.77 -8.10
CA LEU A 199 -7.07 -2.59 -7.12
C LEU A 199 -8.03 -3.78 -7.10
N GLY A 200 -8.34 -4.32 -8.29
CA GLY A 200 -9.20 -5.50 -8.42
C GLY A 200 -8.61 -6.72 -7.73
N LYS A 201 -7.35 -7.07 -8.01
CA LYS A 201 -6.68 -8.21 -7.36
C LYS A 201 -6.58 -8.04 -5.85
N LYS A 202 -6.16 -6.86 -5.37
CA LYS A 202 -6.08 -6.58 -3.92
C LYS A 202 -7.44 -6.67 -3.26
N LEU A 203 -8.51 -6.14 -3.87
CA LEU A 203 -9.85 -6.25 -3.29
C LEU A 203 -10.27 -7.71 -3.06
N LEU A 204 -9.89 -8.63 -3.94
CA LEU A 204 -10.19 -10.06 -3.79
C LEU A 204 -9.49 -10.71 -2.60
N THR A 205 -8.36 -10.18 -2.15
CA THR A 205 -7.60 -10.73 -1.01
C THR A 205 -8.00 -10.10 0.34
N THR A 206 -8.66 -8.93 0.32
CA THR A 206 -8.93 -8.11 1.52
C THR A 206 -10.05 -8.61 2.42
N GLY A 207 -10.95 -9.47 1.92
CA GLY A 207 -12.20 -9.80 2.60
C GLY A 207 -13.24 -8.66 2.62
N LEU A 208 -12.95 -7.51 1.99
CA LEU A 208 -13.80 -6.33 1.97
C LEU A 208 -14.71 -6.23 0.72
N ARG A 209 -14.67 -7.22 -0.19
CA ARG A 209 -15.35 -7.20 -1.49
C ARG A 209 -16.84 -6.80 -1.41
N ASP A 210 -17.55 -7.29 -0.41
CA ASP A 210 -18.99 -7.00 -0.24
C ASP A 210 -19.28 -5.58 0.23
N PHE A 211 -18.27 -4.89 0.77
CA PHE A 211 -18.36 -3.53 1.32
C PHE A 211 -17.78 -2.44 0.41
N VAL A 212 -17.13 -2.85 -0.70
CA VAL A 212 -16.47 -1.94 -1.63
C VAL A 212 -17.11 -1.99 -3.02
N GLU A 213 -17.31 -0.82 -3.62
CA GLU A 213 -17.62 -0.67 -5.04
C GLU A 213 -16.62 0.24 -5.75
N ILE A 214 -16.26 -0.11 -6.98
CA ILE A 214 -15.30 0.63 -7.80
C ILE A 214 -16.01 1.21 -9.02
N TYR A 215 -15.84 2.52 -9.25
CA TYR A 215 -16.41 3.24 -10.38
C TYR A 215 -15.31 3.86 -11.24
N LEU A 216 -15.45 3.72 -12.55
CA LEU A 216 -14.56 4.31 -13.55
C LEU A 216 -15.25 5.53 -14.16
N LYS A 217 -14.58 6.68 -14.12
CA LYS A 217 -15.07 7.95 -14.67
C LYS A 217 -14.24 8.34 -15.90
N LYS A 218 -14.90 8.54 -17.04
CA LYS A 218 -14.26 9.03 -18.27
C LYS A 218 -15.25 9.87 -19.08
N ASP A 219 -14.82 11.04 -19.56
CA ASP A 219 -15.64 11.93 -20.41
C ASP A 219 -17.04 12.22 -19.84
N GLY A 220 -17.15 12.40 -18.52
CA GLY A 220 -18.42 12.63 -17.82
C GLY A 220 -19.33 11.39 -17.68
N LYS A 221 -18.89 10.22 -18.15
CA LYS A 221 -19.59 8.94 -17.97
C LYS A 221 -19.01 8.19 -16.77
N ASN A 222 -19.89 7.61 -15.97
CA ASN A 222 -19.53 6.74 -14.86
C ASN A 222 -19.96 5.30 -15.17
N LYS A 223 -19.06 4.35 -14.99
CA LYS A 223 -19.33 2.91 -15.12
C LYS A 223 -18.88 2.19 -13.86
N LYS A 224 -19.77 1.39 -13.25
CA LYS A 224 -19.38 0.46 -12.17
C LYS A 224 -18.50 -0.65 -12.76
N MET A 225 -17.38 -0.91 -12.11
CA MET A 225 -16.47 -2.00 -12.47
C MET A 225 -16.94 -3.28 -11.79
N ASP A 226 -17.04 -4.37 -12.55
CA ASP A 226 -17.31 -5.70 -12.01
C ASP A 226 -15.99 -6.28 -11.49
N VAL A 227 -15.96 -6.65 -10.21
CA VAL A 227 -14.77 -7.13 -9.49
C VAL A 227 -15.10 -8.40 -8.74
#